data_AF-A0A096ZUB9-F1
#
_entry.id   AF-A0A096ZUB9-F1
#
_cell.length_a   1.000
_cell.length_b   1.000
_cell.length_c   1.000
_cell.angle_alpha   90.00
_cell.angle_beta   90.00
_cell.angle_gamma   90.00
#
_symmetry.space_group_name_H-M   'P 1'
#
loop_
_entity.id
_entity.type
_entity.pdbx_description
1 polymer ?
#
loop_
_entity_poly.entity_id
_entity_poly.type
_entity_poly.pdbx_seq_one_letter_code
_entity_poly.pdbx_strand_id
1 'polypeptide(L)' 'TSLLMMIMGELEPSEGKIKHSGRISFCSQFSWIMPGTIKENIIFGVSYDEYRYRSVIKACQLEE' A
#
# COMPACT_ATOMS: atom_id res chain seq x y z
N THR A 1 -10.65 10.27 5.60
CA THR A 1 -9.38 10.07 4.85
C THR A 1 -8.50 11.32 4.78
N SER A 2 -9.03 12.53 4.98
CA SER A 2 -8.28 13.80 4.89
C SER A 2 -6.97 13.82 5.68
N LEU A 3 -6.94 13.36 6.94
CA LEU A 3 -5.69 13.32 7.72
C LEU A 3 -4.59 12.47 7.05
N LEU A 4 -4.93 11.27 6.57
CA LEU A 4 -3.97 10.38 5.91
C LEU A 4 -3.51 10.96 4.57
N MET A 5 -4.42 11.60 3.82
CA MET A 5 -4.06 12.33 2.59
C MET A 5 -3.07 13.46 2.87
N MET A 6 -3.26 14.23 3.94
CA MET A 6 -2.31 15.27 4.33
C MET A 6 -0.97 14.69 4.78
N ILE A 7 -0.95 13.56 5.49
CA ILE A 7 0.29 12.86 5.87
C ILE A 7 1.05 12.36 4.62
N MET A 8 0.34 11.94 3.58
CA MET A 8 0.92 11.51 2.30
C MET A 8 1.35 12.69 1.40
N GLY A 9 0.95 13.92 1.72
CA GLY A 9 1.21 15.10 0.88
C GLY A 9 0.22 15.32 -0.26
N GLU A 10 -0.88 14.54 -0.31
CA GLU A 10 -1.96 14.65 -1.31
C GLU A 10 -2.94 15.79 -0.99
N LEU A 11 -2.91 16.31 0.24
CA LEU A 11 -3.76 17.42 0.68
C LEU A 11 -2.94 18.41 1.51
N GLU A 12 -3.11 19.70 1.26
CA GLU A 12 -2.47 20.75 2.05
C GLU A 12 -3.23 21.03 3.36
N PRO A 13 -2.53 21.22 4.49
CA PRO A 13 -3.18 21.61 5.74
C PRO A 13 -3.68 23.06 5.65
N SER A 14 -4.89 23.31 6.14
CA SER A 14 -5.41 24.68 6.27
C SER A 14 -4.63 25.52 7.28
N GLU A 15 -4.14 24.88 8.34
CA GLU A 15 -3.30 25.48 9.38
C GLU A 15 -2.41 24.41 10.03
N GLY A 16 -1.34 24.85 10.71
CA GLY A 16 -0.39 23.96 11.38
C GLY A 16 0.71 23.40 10.47
N LYS A 17 1.41 22.36 10.95
CA LYS A 17 2.54 21.74 10.24
C LYS A 17 2.46 20.23 10.35
N ILE A 18 2.76 19.55 9.25
CA ILE A 18 2.87 18.10 9.19
C ILE A 18 4.34 17.74 9.05
N LYS A 19 4.81 16.82 9.89
CA LYS A 19 6.17 16.29 9.86
C LYS A 19 6.13 14.78 10.02
N HIS A 20 6.82 14.08 9.14
CA HIS A 20 7.10 12.66 9.26
C HIS A 20 8.54 12.39 8.81
N SER A 21 9.07 11.21 9.15
CA SER A 21 10.38 10.76 8.69
C SER A 21 10.28 9.28 8.30
N GLY A 22 11.18 8.82 7.43
CA GLY A 22 11.14 7.46 6.91
C GLY A 22 10.15 7.27 5.75
N ARG A 23 9.85 6.00 5.46
CA ARG A 23 8.97 5.59 4.35
C ARG A 23 7.56 5.37 4.86
N ILE A 24 6.58 5.82 4.09
CA ILE A 24 5.16 5.62 4.36
C ILE A 24 4.58 4.71 3.27
N SER A 25 3.73 3.77 3.67
CA SER A 25 2.86 3.01 2.78
C SER A 25 1.43 3.19 3.25
N PHE A 26 0.50 3.32 2.31
CA PHE A 26 -0.90 3.55 2.57
C PHE A 26 -1.74 2.51 1.84
N CYS A 27 -2.78 2.01 2.52
CA CYS A 27 -3.79 1.13 1.94
C CYS A 27 -5.14 1.84 2.05
N SER A 28 -5.84 2.00 0.93
CA SER A 28 -7.17 2.59 0.89
C SER A 28 -8.22 1.67 1.50
N GLN A 29 -9.31 2.25 1.99
CA GLN A 29 -10.45 1.49 2.53
C GLN A 29 -11.07 0.55 1.48
N PHE A 30 -11.09 0.98 0.21
CA PHE A 30 -11.51 0.17 -0.92
C PHE A 30 -10.27 -0.36 -1.64
N SER A 31 -10.22 -1.67 -1.85
CA SER A 31 -9.13 -2.31 -2.58
C SER A 31 -9.17 -1.96 -4.06
N TRP A 32 -8.02 -1.59 -4.62
CA TRP A 32 -7.87 -1.44 -6.06
C TRP A 32 -7.36 -2.76 -6.66
N ILE A 33 -8.29 -3.54 -7.19
CA ILE A 33 -8.02 -4.83 -7.83
C ILE A 33 -8.16 -4.68 -9.34
N MET A 34 -7.14 -5.10 -10.08
CA MET A 34 -7.11 -5.11 -11.54
C MET A 34 -7.53 -6.49 -12.06
N PRO A 35 -8.16 -6.57 -13.25
CA PRO A 35 -8.42 -7.85 -13.90
C PRO A 35 -7.12 -8.67 -14.06
N GLY A 36 -7.14 -9.92 -13.62
CA GLY A 36 -5.96 -10.80 -13.63
C GLY A 36 -5.95 -11.77 -12.46
N THR A 37 -4.80 -12.37 -12.21
CA THR A 37 -4.55 -13.29 -11.10
C THR A 37 -4.29 -12.54 -9.79
N ILE A 38 -4.47 -13.23 -8.66
CA ILE A 38 -4.08 -12.72 -7.34
C ILE A 38 -2.57 -12.40 -7.32
N LYS A 39 -1.74 -13.27 -7.93
CA LYS A 39 -0.29 -13.07 -8.02
C LYS A 39 0.06 -11.75 -8.72
N GLU A 40 -0.60 -11.45 -9.84
CA GLU A 40 -0.40 -10.17 -10.54
C GLU A 40 -0.82 -8.97 -9.71
N ASN A 41 -1.94 -9.07 -8.97
CA ASN A 41 -2.40 -8.01 -8.07
C ASN A 41 -1.46 -7.78 -6.87
N ILE A 42 -0.79 -8.83 -6.36
CA ILE A 42 0.22 -8.70 -5.30
C ILE A 42 1.52 -8.09 -5.81
N ILE A 43 1.95 -8.47 -7.02
CA ILE A 43 3.20 -7.99 -7.63
C ILE A 43 3.04 -6.56 -8.14
N PHE A 44 1.87 -6.23 -8.69
CA PHE A 44 1.47 -4.90 -9.16
C PHE A 44 2.51 -4.24 -10.10
N GLY A 45 3.00 -5.00 -11.07
CA GLY A 45 3.88 -4.51 -12.14
C GLY A 45 5.38 -4.43 -11.81
N VAL A 46 5.80 -4.76 -10.60
CA VAL A 46 7.23 -4.85 -10.26
C VAL A 46 7.82 -6.22 -10.63
N SER A 47 9.15 -6.36 -10.65
CA SER A 47 9.79 -7.65 -10.90
C SER A 47 9.42 -8.70 -9.85
N TYR A 48 9.26 -9.95 -10.29
CA TYR A 48 8.95 -11.05 -9.38
C TYR A 48 10.13 -11.32 -8.43
N ASP A 49 9.81 -11.35 -7.14
CA ASP A 49 10.71 -11.74 -6.06
C ASP A 49 10.02 -12.82 -5.24
N GLU A 50 10.52 -14.06 -5.33
CA GLU A 50 9.97 -15.23 -4.66
C GLU A 50 9.92 -15.06 -3.13
N TYR A 51 10.98 -14.52 -2.53
CA TYR A 51 11.07 -14.35 -1.08
C TYR A 51 10.05 -13.33 -0.60
N ARG A 52 9.94 -12.19 -1.31
CA ARG A 52 8.96 -11.15 -1.00
C ARG A 52 7.54 -11.66 -1.20
N TYR A 53 7.28 -12.38 -2.30
CA TYR A 53 5.97 -12.91 -2.62
C TYR A 53 5.47 -13.88 -1.53
N ARG A 54 6.30 -14.87 -1.15
CA ARG A 54 5.95 -15.80 -0.07
C ARG A 54 5.76 -15.11 1.27
N SER A 55 6.55 -14.08 1.56
CA SER A 55 6.40 -13.28 2.78
C SER A 55 5.04 -12.56 2.83
N VAL A 56 4.58 -12.02 1.70
CA VAL A 56 3.26 -11.39 1.59
C VAL A 56 2.14 -12.41 1.78
N ILE A 57 2.21 -13.56 1.09
CA ILE A 57 1.20 -14.63 1.21
C ILE A 57 1.02 -15.05 2.67
N LYS A 58 2.12 -15.28 3.39
CA LYS A 58 2.10 -15.62 4.80
C LYS A 58 1.56 -14.49 5.69
N ALA A 59 2.04 -13.26 5.50
CA ALA A 59 1.63 -12.11 6.31
C ALA A 59 0.15 -11.76 6.14
N CYS A 60 -0.40 -11.98 4.94
CA CYS A 60 -1.80 -11.74 4.61
C CYS A 60 -2.70 -12.96 4.85
N GLN A 61 -2.17 -14.06 5.40
CA GLN A 61 -2.92 -15.30 5.65
C GLN A 61 -3.66 -15.81 4.40
N LEU A 62 -2.97 -15.80 3.25
CA LEU A 62 -3.48 -16.28 1.97
C LEU A 62 -3.07 -17.74 1.70
N GLU A 63 -2.54 -18.43 2.70
CA GLU A 63 -2.27 -19.88 2.70
C GLU A 63 -3.55 -20.61 3.15
N GLU A 64 -3.79 -21.83 2.65
CA GLU A 64 -4.92 -22.68 3.07
C GLU A 64 -4.87 -23.06 4.56
#